data_AF-A0A3E0MVI1-F1
#
_entry.id   AF-A0A3E0MVI1-F1
#
_cell.length_a   1.000
_cell.length_b   1.000
_cell.length_c   1.000
_cell.angle_alpha   90.00
_cell.angle_beta   90.00
_cell.angle_gamma   90.00
#
_symmetry.space_group_name_H-M   'P 1'
#
loop_
_entity.id
_entity.type
_entity.pdbx_description
1 polymer ?
#
loop_
_entity_poly.entity_id
_entity_poly.type
_entity_poly.pdbx_seq_one_letter_code
_entity_poly.pdbx_strand_id
1 'polypeptide(L)' 'EIDPSGKASLKVELATVAKSSPLGGIQGSDSLFEIYTEGYGDHPMVIQGAGAGAEVTARGVFSDVLRLG' A
#
# COMPACT_ATOMS: atom_id res chain seq x y z
N GLU A 1 1.30 -12.24 -6.21
CA GLU A 1 1.86 -13.59 -6.47
C GLU A 1 2.67 -13.51 -7.76
N ILE A 2 3.89 -14.06 -7.76
CA ILE A 2 4.72 -14.10 -8.97
C ILE A 2 4.32 -15.36 -9.73
N ASP A 3 3.95 -15.22 -10.99
CA ASP A 3 3.64 -16.36 -11.83
C ASP A 3 4.86 -17.29 -12.00
N PRO A 4 4.70 -18.54 -12.45
CA PRO A 4 5.82 -19.46 -12.63
C PRO A 4 6.90 -18.98 -13.62
N SER A 5 6.62 -17.92 -14.39
CA SER A 5 7.57 -17.28 -15.31
C SER A 5 8.33 -16.11 -14.68
N GLY A 6 8.14 -15.86 -13.39
CA GLY A 6 8.81 -14.77 -12.67
C GLY A 6 8.13 -13.42 -12.83
N LYS A 7 6.89 -13.35 -13.35
CA LYS A 7 6.19 -12.08 -13.57
C LYS A 7 5.19 -11.77 -12.46
N ALA A 8 5.17 -10.52 -12.02
CA ALA A 8 4.15 -10.03 -11.10
C ALA A 8 2.81 -9.83 -11.83
N SER A 9 1.72 -10.24 -11.20
CA SER A 9 0.36 -9.91 -11.64
C SER A 9 -0.10 -8.59 -11.03
N LEU A 10 -0.74 -7.73 -11.84
CA LEU A 10 -1.35 -6.48 -11.39
C LEU A 10 -2.81 -6.46 -11.85
N LYS A 11 -3.71 -6.08 -10.96
CA LYS A 11 -5.15 -5.95 -11.23
C LYS A 11 -5.66 -4.63 -10.67
N VAL A 12 -6.48 -3.92 -11.44
CA VAL A 12 -7.19 -2.71 -11.02
C VAL A 12 -8.67 -2.93 -11.27
N GLU A 13 -9.48 -2.88 -10.22
CA GLU A 13 -10.91 -3.10 -10.31
C GLU A 13 -11.66 -2.36 -9.21
N LEU A 14 -12.97 -2.22 -9.39
CA LEU A 14 -13.87 -1.90 -8.30
C LEU A 14 -14.22 -3.20 -7.56
N ALA A 15 -13.86 -3.28 -6.28
CA ALA A 15 -14.09 -4.46 -5.46
C ALA A 15 -14.92 -4.12 -4.21
N THR A 16 -15.82 -5.03 -3.83
CA THR A 16 -16.52 -4.95 -2.55
C THR A 16 -15.65 -5.55 -1.46
N VAL A 17 -15.46 -4.83 -0.36
CA VAL A 17 -14.68 -5.28 0.82
C VAL A 17 -15.55 -5.31 2.07
N ALA A 18 -15.18 -6.15 3.04
CA ALA A 18 -15.85 -6.20 4.33
C ALA A 18 -15.60 -4.91 5.12
N LYS A 19 -16.63 -4.34 5.77
CA LYS A 19 -16.46 -3.14 6.62
C LYS A 19 -15.49 -3.32 7.78
N SER A 20 -15.31 -4.56 8.23
CA SER A 20 -14.39 -4.91 9.31
C SER A 20 -12.94 -5.13 8.85
N SER A 21 -12.67 -5.11 7.53
CA SER A 21 -11.29 -5.23 7.04
C SER A 21 -10.56 -3.88 7.13
N PRO A 22 -9.22 -3.87 7.12
CA PRO A 22 -8.45 -2.62 7.07
C PRO A 22 -8.87 -1.71 5.91
N LEU A 23 -9.07 -2.26 4.71
CA LEU A 23 -9.59 -1.52 3.54
C LEU A 23 -10.99 -0.92 3.79
N GLY A 24 -11.86 -1.60 4.53
CA GLY A 24 -13.19 -1.11 4.89
C GLY A 24 -13.18 0.08 5.85
N GLY A 25 -12.06 0.31 6.55
CA GLY A 25 -11.87 1.38 7.51
C GLY A 25 -11.23 2.67 6.95
N ILE A 26 -10.88 2.72 5.66
CA ILE A 26 -10.27 3.90 5.04
C ILE A 26 -11.23 5.09 5.11
N GLN A 27 -10.70 6.27 5.47
CA GLN A 27 -11.47 7.51 5.57
C GLN A 27 -10.85 8.60 4.71
N GLY A 28 -11.71 9.44 4.11
CA GLY A 28 -11.27 10.60 3.34
C GLY A 28 -10.40 10.22 2.13
N SER A 29 -9.22 10.83 2.05
CA SER A 29 -8.23 10.66 0.97
C SER A 29 -7.01 9.85 1.41
N ASP A 30 -7.13 9.08 2.48
CA ASP A 30 -6.07 8.17 2.90
C ASP A 30 -5.86 7.05 1.88
N SER A 31 -4.62 6.60 1.78
CA SER A 31 -4.24 5.37 1.09
C SER A 31 -3.84 4.31 2.12
N LEU A 32 -4.10 3.07 1.77
CA LEU A 32 -3.80 1.91 2.59
C LEU A 32 -3.22 0.80 1.73
N PHE A 33 -2.16 0.16 2.24
CA PHE A 33 -1.53 -1.01 1.65
C PHE A 33 -1.57 -2.15 2.65
N GLU A 34 -2.00 -3.32 2.18
CA GLU A 34 -1.85 -4.59 2.91
C GLU A 34 -0.74 -5.39 2.23
N ILE A 35 0.34 -5.66 2.97
CA ILE A 35 1.47 -6.44 2.49
C ILE A 35 1.42 -7.81 3.14
N TYR A 36 1.17 -8.82 2.32
CA TYR A 36 1.12 -10.23 2.72
C TYR A 36 2.48 -10.86 2.46
N THR A 37 3.01 -11.58 3.45
CA THR A 37 4.28 -12.32 3.34
C THR A 37 4.14 -13.65 4.05
N GLU A 38 4.92 -14.66 3.64
CA GLU A 38 4.89 -16.00 4.25
C GLU A 38 5.14 -15.96 5.76
N GLY A 39 6.06 -15.10 6.21
CA GLY A 39 6.44 -14.99 7.62
C GLY A 39 5.34 -14.42 8.53
N TYR A 40 4.34 -13.74 7.97
CA TYR A 40 3.22 -13.17 8.72
C TYR A 40 1.90 -13.93 8.50
N GLY A 41 1.91 -14.97 7.65
CA GLY A 41 0.75 -15.79 7.35
C GLY A 41 -0.45 -14.95 6.92
N ASP A 42 -1.58 -15.15 7.60
CA ASP A 42 -2.85 -14.47 7.30
C ASP A 42 -2.96 -13.04 7.86
N HIS A 43 -1.94 -12.54 8.56
CA HIS A 43 -1.95 -11.21 9.17
C HIS A 43 -1.10 -10.24 8.34
N PRO A 44 -1.69 -9.43 7.45
CA PRO A 44 -0.91 -8.51 6.62
C PRO A 44 -0.26 -7.41 7.45
N MET A 45 0.90 -6.94 6.99
CA MET A 45 1.42 -5.65 7.43
C MET A 45 0.59 -4.54 6.78
N VAL A 46 -0.02 -3.68 7.60
CA VAL A 46 -0.86 -2.57 7.13
C VAL A 46 -0.06 -1.26 7.18
N ILE A 47 0.02 -0.57 6.05
CA ILE A 47 0.57 0.79 5.94
C ILE A 47 -0.56 1.72 5.55
N GLN A 48 -0.87 2.71 6.39
CA GLN A 48 -1.91 3.70 6.15
C GLN A 48 -1.37 5.12 6.32
N GLY A 49 -1.82 6.03 5.48
CA GLY A 49 -1.57 7.46 5.61
C GLY A 49 -2.17 8.27 4.47
N ALA A 50 -1.94 9.58 4.47
CA ALA A 50 -2.43 10.46 3.41
C ALA A 50 -1.88 10.01 2.03
N GLY A 51 -2.77 9.70 1.10
CA GLY A 51 -2.41 9.17 -0.22
C GLY A 51 -1.86 10.21 -1.19
N ALA A 52 -2.28 11.46 -1.02
CA ALA A 52 -1.88 12.56 -1.88
C ALA A 52 -1.87 13.88 -1.08
N GLY A 53 -0.99 14.80 -1.48
CA GLY A 53 -0.90 16.13 -0.87
C GLY A 53 0.49 16.72 -1.08
N ALA A 54 0.57 18.04 -1.26
CA ALA A 54 1.82 18.70 -1.60
C ALA A 54 2.94 18.41 -0.57
N GLU A 55 2.61 18.45 0.73
CA GLU A 55 3.60 18.18 1.79
C GLU A 55 4.05 16.71 1.81
N VAL A 56 3.11 15.76 1.68
CA VAL A 56 3.46 14.32 1.71
C VAL A 56 4.27 13.90 0.48
N THR A 57 3.98 14.47 -0.68
CA THR A 57 4.78 14.26 -1.89
C THR A 57 6.17 14.89 -1.76
N ALA A 58 6.27 16.12 -1.24
CA ALA A 58 7.56 16.78 -1.03
C ALA A 58 8.46 16.01 -0.05
N ARG A 59 7.90 15.47 1.03
CA ARG A 59 8.61 14.59 1.97
C ARG A 59 9.18 13.35 1.28
N GLY A 60 8.41 12.73 0.39
CA GLY A 60 8.87 11.57 -0.39
C GLY A 60 10.11 11.90 -1.22
N VAL A 61 10.05 12.97 -2.02
CA VAL A 61 11.18 13.43 -2.84
C VAL A 61 12.39 13.81 -1.98
N PHE A 62 12.18 14.52 -0.87
CA PHE A 62 13.28 14.91 0.03
C PHE A 62 13.98 13.70 0.65
N SER A 63 13.21 12.68 1.06
CA SER A 63 13.78 11.42 1.56
C SER A 63 14.71 10.76 0.53
N ASP A 64 14.36 10.81 -0.76
CA ASP A 64 15.21 10.24 -1.81
C ASP A 64 16.51 11.03 -1.98
N VAL A 65 16.46 12.37 -1.89
CA VAL A 65 17.68 13.21 -1.90
C VAL A 65 18.62 12.84 -0.75
N LEU A 66 18.09 12.66 0.46
CA LEU A 66 18.89 12.26 1.62
C LEU A 66 19.53 10.88 1.49
N ARG A 67 18.94 9.97 0.71
CA ARG A 67 19.50 8.62 0.48
C ARG A 67 20.65 8.60 -0.52
N LEU A 68 20.73 9.61 -1.39
CA LEU A 68 21.76 9.72 -2.43
C LEU A 68 23.01 10.47 -1.96
N GLY A 69 22.89 11.31 -0.92
CA GLY A 69 23.99 12.06 -0.31
C GLY A 69 24.66 11.27 0.81
#